data_AF-Q6K2Z0-F1
#
_entry.id   AF-Q6K2Z0-F1
#
_cell.length_a   1.000
_cell.length_b   1.000
_cell.length_c   1.000
_cell.angle_alpha   90.00
_cell.angle_beta   90.00
_cell.angle_gamma   90.00
#
_symmetry.space_group_name_H-M   'P 1'
#
loop_
_entity.id
_entity.type
_entity.pdbx_description
1 polymer ?
#
loop_
_entity_poly.entity_id
_entity_poly.type
_entity_poly.pdbx_seq_one_letter_code
_entity_poly.pdbx_strand_id
1 'polypeptide(L)' 'MSVSGGKLVVHFEAVEARFLRASFSAFVDLTVLVTKLVEEYGISKEGEGSI' A
#
# COMPACT_ATOMS: atom_id res chain seq x y z
N MET A 1 -6.91 8.48 0.85
CA MET A 1 -5.60 7.79 0.90
C MET A 1 -4.53 8.84 0.72
N SER A 2 -3.55 8.88 1.62
CA SER A 2 -2.42 9.82 1.54
C SER A 2 -1.14 9.12 1.98
N VAL A 3 0.00 9.61 1.49
CA VAL A 3 1.32 9.20 1.97
C VAL A 3 1.94 10.37 2.71
N SER A 4 2.37 10.14 3.95
CA SER A 4 3.04 11.15 4.78
C SER A 4 4.12 10.48 5.62
N GLY A 5 5.37 10.96 5.52
CA GLY A 5 6.50 10.44 6.29
C GLY A 5 6.73 8.93 6.12
N GLY A 6 6.60 8.42 4.89
CA GLY A 6 6.73 6.99 4.60
C GLY A 6 5.56 6.12 5.08
N LYS A 7 4.49 6.71 5.60
CA LYS A 7 3.28 5.99 6.01
C LYS A 7 2.16 6.16 4.98
N LEU A 8 1.58 5.05 4.56
CA LEU A 8 0.32 5.03 3.81
C LEU A 8 -0.85 5.10 4.80
N VAL A 9 -1.66 6.16 4.72
CA VAL A 9 -2.83 6.36 5.56
C VAL A 9 -4.10 6.17 4.72
N VAL A 10 -4.95 5.25 5.15
CA VAL A 10 -6.24 4.94 4.50
C VAL A 10 -7.34 4.94 5.55
N HIS A 11 -8.37 5.74 5.32
CA HIS A 11 -9.58 5.76 6.14
C HIS A 11 -10.66 4.97 5.41
N PHE A 12 -11.30 4.04 6.14
CA PHE A 12 -12.42 3.25 5.64
C PHE A 12 -13.69 3.66 6.35
N GLU A 13 -14.75 3.85 5.59
CA GLU A 13 -16.09 4.15 6.08
C GLU A 13 -17.08 3.37 5.22
N ALA A 14 -18.07 2.74 5.85
CA ALA A 14 -19.17 2.10 5.15
C ALA A 14 -20.43 2.07 6.02
N VAL A 15 -21.60 2.09 5.36
CA VAL A 15 -22.91 2.06 6.03
C VAL A 15 -23.15 0.73 6.75
N GLU A 16 -22.68 -0.37 6.18
CA GLU A 16 -22.84 -1.71 6.76
C GLU A 16 -21.49 -2.37 7.04
N ALA A 17 -21.41 -3.09 8.16
CA ALA A 17 -20.19 -3.78 8.60
C ALA A 17 -19.63 -4.77 7.56
N ARG A 18 -20.50 -5.42 6.76
CA ARG A 18 -20.05 -6.36 5.71
C ARG A 18 -19.26 -5.68 4.60
N PHE A 19 -19.62 -4.44 4.25
CA PHE A 19 -18.92 -3.67 3.22
C PHE A 19 -17.60 -3.12 3.76
N LEU A 20 -17.57 -2.70 5.02
CA LEU A 20 -16.32 -2.32 5.69
C LEU A 20 -15.33 -3.48 5.73
N ARG A 21 -15.80 -4.67 6.12
CA ARG A 21 -14.97 -5.89 6.13
C ARG A 21 -14.48 -6.26 4.74
N ALA A 22 -15.38 -6.30 3.75
CA ALA A 22 -15.02 -6.68 2.39
C ALA A 22 -14.00 -5.72 1.76
N SER A 23 -14.21 -4.40 1.91
CA SER A 23 -13.30 -3.39 1.38
C SER A 23 -11.94 -3.40 2.07
N PHE A 24 -11.91 -3.55 3.40
CA PHE A 24 -10.66 -3.66 4.14
C PHE A 24 -9.88 -4.93 3.75
N SER A 25 -10.53 -6.09 3.68
CA SER A 25 -9.88 -7.34 3.26
C SER A 25 -9.29 -7.23 1.85
N ALA A 26 -10.06 -6.72 0.89
CA ALA A 26 -9.57 -6.54 -0.48
C ALA A 26 -8.38 -5.57 -0.54
N PHE A 27 -8.38 -4.50 0.25
CA PHE A 27 -7.25 -3.58 0.32
C PHE A 27 -5.99 -4.23 0.90
N VAL A 28 -6.12 -5.03 1.96
CA VAL A 28 -4.98 -5.75 2.55
C VAL A 28 -4.41 -6.76 1.56
N ASP A 29 -5.26 -7.51 0.85
CA ASP A 29 -4.82 -8.46 -0.17
C ASP A 29 -4.02 -7.77 -1.28
N LEU A 30 -4.52 -6.64 -1.78
CA LEU A 30 -3.81 -5.82 -2.78
C LEU A 30 -2.50 -5.25 -2.23
N THR A 31 -2.48 -4.80 -0.98
CA THR A 31 -1.27 -4.25 -0.36
C THR A 31 -0.19 -5.32 -0.25
N VAL A 32 -0.56 -6.54 0.16
CA VAL A 32 0.37 -7.69 0.20
C VAL A 32 0.91 -8.00 -1.19
N LEU A 33 0.06 -8.02 -2.20
CA LEU A 33 0.49 -8.26 -3.59
C LEU A 33 1.47 -7.17 -4.07
N VAL A 34 1.16 -5.90 -3.83
CA VAL A 34 2.01 -4.77 -4.22
C VAL A 34 3.34 -4.82 -3.48
N THR A 35 3.35 -5.13 -2.18
CA THR A 35 4.59 -5.29 -1.41
C THR A 35 5.47 -6.37 -2.03
N LYS A 36 4.92 -7.55 -2.34
CA LYS A 36 5.67 -8.62 -3.01
C LYS A 36 6.22 -8.19 -4.37
N LEU A 37 5.42 -7.47 -5.15
CA LEU A 37 5.83 -6.96 -6.46
C LEU A 37 7.01 -5.97 -6.33
N VAL A 38 6.97 -5.09 -5.33
CA VAL A 38 8.06 -4.14 -5.04
C VAL A 38 9.29 -4.87 -4.51
N GLU A 39 9.14 -5.90 -3.69
CA GLU A 39 10.27 -6.72 -3.23
C GLU A 39 10.95 -7.47 -4.38
N GLU A 40 10.18 -7.98 -5.34
CA GLU A 40 10.68 -8.78 -6.45
C GLU A 40 11.20 -7.94 -7.62
N TYR A 41 10.57 -6.79 -7.90
CA TYR A 41 10.84 -5.98 -9.10
C TYR A 41 11.11 -4.50 -8.80
N GLY A 42 11.07 -4.07 -7.54
CA GLY A 42 11.38 -2.70 -7.17
C GLY A 42 12.85 -2.39 -7.45
N ILE A 43 13.11 -1.60 -8.49
CA ILE A 43 14.44 -1.07 -8.76
C ILE A 43 14.77 -0.07 -7.65
N SER A 44 15.74 -0.39 -6.80
CA SER A 44 16.41 0.57 -5.93
C SER A 44 17.09 1.62 -6.80
N LYS A 45 16.38 2.71 -7.11
CA LYS A 45 17.04 3.95 -7.54
C LYS A 45 17.62 4.61 -6.30
N GLU A 46 18.71 4.06 -5.79
CA GLU A 46 19.79 4.88 -5.23
C GLU A 46 20.86 4.95 -6.30
N GLY A 47 21.14 6.17 -6.76
CA GLY A 47 22.00 6.42 -7.89
C GLY A 47 23.42 5.92 -7.66
N GLU A 48 23.93 5.20 -8.67
CA GLU A 48 25.21 5.58 -9.25
C GLU A 48 25.25 7.11 -9.41
N GLY A 49 26.20 7.75 -8.73
CA GLY A 49 26.63 9.12 -9.03
C GLY A 49 26.15 10.19 -8.06
N SER A 50 26.94 10.44 -7.01
CA SER A 50 27.32 11.80 -6.61
C SER A 50 28.54 11.77 -5.68
N ILE A 51 29.66 12.25 -6.24
CA ILE A 51 30.89 12.81 -5.64
C ILE A 51 31.92 11.81 -5.10
#